data_AF-A0A2N1SHQ7-F1
#
_entry.id   AF-A0A2N1SHQ7-F1
#
_cell.length_a   1.000
_cell.length_b   1.000
_cell.length_c   1.000
_cell.angle_alpha   90.00
_cell.angle_beta   90.00
_cell.angle_gamma   90.00
#
_symmetry.space_group_name_H-M   'P 1'
#
loop_
_entity.id
_entity.type
_entity.pdbx_description
1 polymer ?
#
loop_
_entity_poly.entity_id
_entity_poly.type
_entity_poly.pdbx_seq_one_letter_code
_entity_poly.pdbx_strand_id
1 'polypeptide(L)'
;MRASAARPGILATALAAALVVASTQACVPGPAAPPPPSGRAGPAVVRPEAGTAVLVSGAASVKGVPGLGRNAVEALAGEYAFLPAGSADGAEPVRIPVWFTREPVVLPADWSEQACRTGPAGFSISVSPAEADGSSVWALGAGSYLLLARLPGGLTDPCRLVKVFAERFSFFHRYAGRPEDVSFPALLELGR
;
A
#
# COMPACT_ATOMS: atom_id res chain seq x y z
N MET A 1 20.82 64.39 -21.33
CA MET A 1 21.35 64.57 -22.70
C MET A 1 21.55 63.18 -23.29
N ARG A 2 20.68 62.77 -24.24
CA ARG A 2 20.99 62.45 -25.67
C ARG A 2 22.14 61.43 -25.82
N ALA A 3 22.08 60.33 -26.57
CA ALA A 3 21.20 59.83 -27.63
C ALA A 3 21.38 58.29 -27.69
N SER A 4 20.36 57.45 -27.90
CA SER A 4 19.75 57.06 -29.18
C SER A 4 20.74 56.58 -30.25
N ALA A 5 20.75 55.27 -30.51
CA ALA A 5 20.98 54.68 -31.82
C ALA A 5 20.32 53.30 -31.90
N ALA A 6 19.36 53.19 -32.81
CA ALA A 6 18.58 52.01 -33.15
C ALA A 6 19.14 51.32 -34.42
N ARG A 7 18.57 50.14 -34.71
CA ARG A 7 18.42 49.41 -36.00
C ARG A 7 19.22 48.08 -36.11
N PRO A 8 18.90 47.18 -37.08
CA PRO A 8 17.66 46.40 -37.21
C PRO A 8 17.91 44.95 -37.73
N GLY A 9 16.86 44.12 -37.80
CA GLY A 9 16.78 42.94 -38.70
C GLY A 9 17.61 41.72 -38.27
N ILE A 10 17.09 40.50 -38.27
CA ILE A 10 16.74 39.75 -39.48
C ILE A 10 15.71 38.69 -39.09
N LEU A 11 14.61 38.63 -39.85
CA LEU A 11 13.71 37.48 -39.92
C LEU A 11 14.46 36.27 -40.47
N ALA A 12 14.39 35.14 -39.80
CA ALA A 12 14.66 33.83 -40.40
C ALA A 12 13.47 32.91 -40.15
N THR A 13 12.56 32.89 -41.12
CA THR A 13 11.46 31.95 -41.25
C THR A 13 12.04 30.59 -41.65
N ALA A 14 12.20 29.67 -40.71
CA ALA A 14 12.58 28.29 -41.03
C ALA A 14 11.32 27.44 -41.19
N LEU A 15 10.99 27.21 -42.46
CA LEU A 15 9.97 26.30 -42.95
C LEU A 15 10.43 24.86 -42.67
N ALA A 16 9.89 24.19 -41.67
CA ALA A 16 10.14 22.76 -41.45
C ALA A 16 9.15 21.94 -42.28
N ALA A 17 9.65 21.30 -43.34
CA ALA A 17 8.91 20.37 -44.18
C ALA A 17 8.50 19.12 -43.38
N ALA A 18 7.19 18.89 -43.27
CA ALA A 18 6.65 17.65 -42.76
C ALA A 18 6.77 16.55 -43.84
N LEU A 19 7.71 15.63 -43.64
CA LEU A 19 7.84 14.43 -44.46
C LEU A 19 6.81 13.40 -43.96
N VAL A 20 5.68 13.29 -44.66
CA VAL A 20 4.70 12.22 -44.43
C VAL A 20 5.21 10.96 -45.11
N VAL A 21 5.79 10.05 -44.33
CA VAL A 21 6.10 8.69 -44.79
C VAL A 21 4.82 7.87 -44.72
N ALA A 22 4.18 7.66 -45.87
CA ALA A 22 3.07 6.72 -45.99
C ALA A 22 3.62 5.29 -46.01
N SER A 23 3.64 4.63 -44.85
CA SER A 23 3.93 3.20 -44.75
C SER A 23 2.72 2.38 -45.18
N THR A 24 2.72 1.88 -46.42
CA THR A 24 1.78 0.87 -46.89
C THR A 24 2.15 -0.49 -46.28
N GLN A 25 1.68 -0.76 -45.07
CA GLN A 25 1.73 -2.11 -44.51
C GLN A 25 0.72 -2.99 -45.25
N ALA A 26 1.23 -3.87 -46.10
CA ALA A 26 0.47 -4.99 -46.64
C ALA A 26 0.05 -5.90 -45.48
N CYS A 27 -1.26 -6.02 -45.25
CA CYS A 27 -1.84 -6.99 -44.32
C CYS A 27 -1.50 -8.41 -44.79
N VAL A 28 -0.48 -9.00 -44.18
CA VAL A 28 -0.30 -10.46 -44.22
C VAL A 28 -1.29 -11.05 -43.21
N PRO A 29 -2.23 -11.93 -43.61
CA PRO A 29 -3.09 -12.61 -42.66
C PRO A 29 -2.23 -13.49 -41.75
N GLY A 30 -2.14 -13.11 -40.47
CA GLY A 30 -1.47 -13.89 -39.44
C GLY A 30 -2.19 -15.22 -39.17
N PRO A 31 -1.46 -16.27 -38.76
CA PRO A 31 -2.06 -17.55 -38.40
C PRO A 31 -3.10 -17.37 -37.29
N ALA A 32 -4.19 -18.13 -37.40
CA ALA A 32 -5.34 -18.07 -36.49
C ALA A 32 -4.88 -18.10 -35.03
N ALA A 33 -5.33 -17.09 -34.28
CA ALA A 33 -5.06 -17.01 -32.84
C ALA A 33 -5.54 -18.30 -32.15
N PRO A 34 -4.74 -18.89 -31.25
CA PRO A 34 -5.20 -20.02 -30.46
C PRO A 34 -6.47 -19.63 -29.69
N PRO A 35 -7.41 -20.56 -29.49
CA PRO A 35 -8.61 -20.28 -28.72
C PRO A 35 -8.21 -19.77 -27.32
N PRO A 36 -8.92 -18.78 -26.76
CA PRO A 36 -8.66 -18.33 -25.41
C PRO A 36 -8.78 -19.53 -24.46
N PRO A 37 -7.91 -19.64 -23.44
CA PRO A 37 -8.03 -20.72 -22.47
C PRO A 37 -9.42 -20.68 -21.81
N SER A 38 -10.24 -21.68 -22.12
CA SER A 38 -11.53 -21.95 -21.50
C SER A 38 -11.31 -22.38 -20.05
N GLY A 39 -11.12 -21.41 -19.17
CA GLY A 39 -10.83 -21.68 -17.77
C GLY A 39 -10.43 -20.43 -17.00
N ARG A 40 -11.28 -19.41 -16.99
CA ARG A 40 -11.19 -18.38 -15.95
C ARG A 40 -11.61 -19.05 -14.65
N ALA A 41 -10.69 -19.73 -13.99
CA ALA A 41 -10.85 -20.11 -12.59
C ALA A 41 -11.29 -18.83 -11.87
N GLY A 42 -12.47 -18.86 -11.24
CA GLY A 42 -12.85 -17.78 -10.33
C GLY A 42 -11.71 -17.56 -9.33
N PRO A 43 -11.54 -16.34 -8.78
CA PRO A 43 -10.48 -16.09 -7.82
C PRO A 43 -10.58 -17.16 -6.72
N ALA A 44 -9.56 -18.01 -6.64
CA ALA A 44 -9.49 -19.02 -5.60
C ALA A 44 -9.55 -18.28 -4.27
N VAL A 45 -10.49 -18.65 -3.39
CA VAL A 45 -10.56 -18.10 -2.05
C VAL A 45 -9.32 -18.58 -1.32
N VAL A 46 -8.29 -17.74 -1.25
CA VAL A 46 -7.05 -18.08 -0.55
C VAL A 46 -7.35 -18.12 0.94
N ARG A 47 -7.28 -19.33 1.52
CA ARG A 47 -7.36 -19.52 2.97
C ARG A 47 -5.93 -19.51 3.54
N PRO A 48 -5.62 -18.64 4.51
CA PRO A 48 -4.33 -18.63 5.19
C PRO A 48 -4.12 -19.92 5.98
N GLU A 49 -2.87 -20.34 6.11
CA GLU A 49 -2.47 -21.38 7.06
C GLU A 49 -2.42 -20.82 8.49
N ALA A 50 -2.51 -21.69 9.50
CA ALA A 50 -2.39 -21.27 10.90
C ALA A 50 -1.03 -20.58 11.16
N GLY A 51 -1.06 -19.43 11.82
CA GLY A 51 0.11 -18.58 12.05
C GLY A 51 0.50 -17.69 10.88
N THR A 52 -0.35 -17.57 9.85
CA THR A 52 -0.11 -16.72 8.68
C THR A 52 -1.22 -15.72 8.44
N ALA A 53 -0.85 -14.58 7.85
CA ALA A 53 -1.80 -13.61 7.30
C ALA A 53 -1.57 -13.45 5.79
N VAL A 54 -2.64 -13.56 5.00
CA VAL A 54 -2.60 -13.41 3.54
C VAL A 54 -3.34 -12.14 3.15
N LEU A 55 -2.72 -11.31 2.30
CA LEU A 55 -3.35 -10.12 1.75
C LEU A 55 -4.47 -10.53 0.80
N VAL A 56 -5.72 -10.21 1.15
CA VAL A 56 -6.90 -10.55 0.34
C VAL A 56 -7.40 -9.38 -0.50
N SER A 57 -7.04 -8.17 -0.10
CA SER A 57 -7.32 -6.91 -0.81
C SER A 57 -6.15 -5.97 -0.55
N GLY A 58 -5.58 -5.37 -1.60
CA GLY A 58 -4.31 -4.67 -1.48
C GLY A 58 -4.24 -3.35 -2.23
N ALA A 59 -3.49 -2.41 -1.66
CA ALA A 59 -3.02 -1.14 -2.23
C ALA A 59 -4.10 -0.26 -2.90
N ALA A 60 -5.32 -0.29 -2.37
CA ALA A 60 -6.36 0.63 -2.83
C ALA A 60 -6.06 2.03 -2.30
N SER A 61 -5.99 3.03 -3.18
CA SER A 61 -5.87 4.42 -2.76
C SER A 61 -7.17 4.87 -2.07
N VAL A 62 -7.04 5.42 -0.87
CA VAL A 62 -8.17 5.92 -0.06
C VAL A 62 -7.89 7.32 0.46
N LYS A 63 -8.95 8.02 0.86
CA LYS A 63 -8.88 9.27 1.61
C LYS A 63 -9.45 9.07 3.00
N GLY A 64 -8.62 9.27 4.00
CA GLY A 64 -8.94 9.06 5.40
C GLY A 64 -8.45 7.72 5.93
N VAL A 65 -8.12 7.74 7.23
CA VAL A 65 -7.71 6.57 8.00
C VAL A 65 -8.56 6.55 9.27
N PRO A 66 -9.08 5.38 9.70
CA PRO A 66 -9.87 5.28 10.92
C PRO A 66 -9.14 5.87 12.12
N GLY A 67 -9.85 6.66 12.92
CA GLY A 67 -9.32 7.27 14.14
C GLY A 67 -8.47 8.54 13.95
N LEU A 68 -8.13 8.95 12.71
CA LEU A 68 -7.23 10.08 12.45
C LEU A 68 -7.92 11.35 11.91
N GLY A 69 -9.24 11.45 12.06
CA GLY A 69 -10.01 12.64 11.69
C GLY A 69 -10.34 12.72 10.19
N ARG A 70 -10.65 13.94 9.71
CA ARG A 70 -11.30 14.18 8.41
C ARG A 70 -10.59 13.45 7.26
N ASN A 71 -11.39 12.89 6.35
CA ASN A 71 -11.08 12.14 5.12
C ASN A 71 -10.18 12.90 4.12
N ALA A 72 -9.05 13.43 4.56
CA ALA A 72 -8.12 14.22 3.77
C ALA A 72 -6.76 13.52 3.64
N VAL A 73 -6.40 12.66 4.60
CA VAL A 73 -5.13 11.92 4.58
C VAL A 73 -5.13 10.94 3.41
N GLU A 74 -4.24 11.16 2.45
CA GLU A 74 -4.00 10.22 1.37
C GLU A 74 -3.29 9.00 1.92
N ALA A 75 -3.87 7.83 1.67
CA ALA A 75 -3.37 6.57 2.18
C ALA A 75 -3.58 5.45 1.17
N LEU A 76 -2.82 4.37 1.37
CA LEU A 76 -3.11 3.06 0.79
C LEU A 76 -3.81 2.21 1.84
N ALA A 77 -4.87 1.52 1.46
CA ALA A 77 -5.58 0.57 2.29
C ALA A 77 -5.40 -0.86 1.77
N GLY A 78 -5.37 -1.80 2.70
CA GLY A 78 -5.37 -3.23 2.42
C GLY A 78 -6.12 -3.99 3.51
N GLU A 79 -6.34 -5.28 3.27
CA GLU A 79 -6.95 -6.19 4.24
C GLU A 79 -6.25 -7.54 4.18
N TYR A 80 -5.88 -8.04 5.36
CA TYR A 80 -5.37 -9.40 5.53
C TYR A 80 -6.46 -10.33 6.04
N ALA A 81 -6.47 -11.56 5.55
CA ALA A 81 -7.05 -12.71 6.24
C ALA A 81 -5.98 -13.32 7.14
N PHE A 82 -6.19 -13.32 8.45
CA PHE A 82 -5.25 -13.85 9.43
C PHE A 82 -5.85 -15.04 10.16
N LEU A 83 -5.14 -16.16 10.20
CA LEU A 83 -5.50 -17.31 11.00
C LEU A 83 -4.49 -17.47 12.14
N PRO A 84 -4.88 -17.24 13.42
CA PRO A 84 -3.98 -17.39 14.55
C PRO A 84 -3.31 -18.77 14.63
N ALA A 85 -2.11 -18.81 15.20
CA ALA A 85 -1.48 -20.08 15.55
C ALA A 85 -2.33 -20.81 16.62
N GLY A 86 -2.53 -22.12 16.47
CA GLY A 86 -3.37 -22.91 17.37
C GLY A 86 -4.88 -22.77 17.16
N SER A 87 -5.32 -22.07 16.10
CA SER A 87 -6.73 -22.12 15.68
C SER A 87 -7.13 -23.55 15.33
N ALA A 88 -8.35 -23.93 15.72
CA ALA A 88 -8.92 -25.23 15.39
C ALA A 88 -9.07 -25.41 13.87
N ASP A 89 -9.08 -26.66 13.41
CA ASP A 89 -9.33 -26.98 12.00
C ASP A 89 -10.67 -26.39 11.55
N GLY A 90 -10.65 -25.66 10.44
CA GLY A 90 -11.84 -25.00 9.89
C GLY A 90 -12.22 -23.68 10.55
N ALA A 91 -11.41 -23.15 11.49
CA ALA A 91 -11.63 -21.80 12.03
C ALA A 91 -11.63 -20.74 10.92
N GLU A 92 -12.53 -19.77 11.05
CA GLU A 92 -12.65 -18.69 10.08
C GLU A 92 -11.53 -17.65 10.29
N PRO A 93 -10.83 -17.23 9.21
CA PRO A 93 -9.80 -16.21 9.31
C PRO A 93 -10.37 -14.87 9.77
N VAL A 94 -9.63 -14.19 10.64
CA VAL A 94 -9.96 -12.85 11.10
C VAL A 94 -9.48 -11.82 10.08
N ARG A 95 -10.29 -10.79 9.81
CA ARG A 95 -9.91 -9.70 8.92
C ARG A 95 -9.09 -8.65 9.67
N ILE A 96 -7.97 -8.26 9.09
CA ILE A 96 -7.09 -7.21 9.62
C ILE A 96 -6.94 -6.12 8.56
N PRO A 97 -7.76 -5.07 8.64
CA PRO A 97 -7.58 -3.87 7.84
C PRO A 97 -6.24 -3.20 8.17
N VAL A 98 -5.55 -2.76 7.13
CA VAL A 98 -4.28 -2.04 7.24
C VAL A 98 -4.27 -0.78 6.38
N TRP A 99 -3.46 0.19 6.81
CA TRP A 99 -3.24 1.43 6.07
C TRP A 99 -1.78 1.82 6.08
N PHE A 100 -1.40 2.58 5.06
CA PHE A 100 -0.10 3.23 4.93
C PHE A 100 -0.32 4.67 4.49
N THR A 101 0.36 5.62 5.15
CA THR A 101 0.42 7.01 4.69
C THR A 101 1.81 7.57 4.90
N ARG A 102 2.21 8.51 4.03
CA ARG A 102 3.42 9.33 4.18
C ARG A 102 3.10 10.72 4.70
N GLU A 103 1.82 11.06 4.79
CA GLU A 103 1.45 12.35 5.33
C GLU A 103 1.82 12.42 6.82
N PRO A 104 2.34 13.55 7.28
CA PRO A 104 2.58 13.76 8.70
C PRO A 104 1.24 13.81 9.42
N VAL A 105 0.95 12.78 10.22
CA VAL A 105 -0.26 12.72 11.04
C VAL A 105 0.08 12.94 12.50
N VAL A 106 -0.67 13.82 13.15
CA VAL A 106 -0.66 13.95 14.61
C VAL A 106 -1.64 12.94 15.18
N LEU A 107 -1.15 11.98 15.95
CA LEU A 107 -2.02 11.00 16.61
C LEU A 107 -2.86 11.69 17.69
N PRO A 108 -4.13 11.30 17.86
CA PRO A 108 -4.98 11.82 18.93
C PRO A 108 -4.38 11.60 20.32
N ALA A 109 -4.62 12.54 21.24
CA ALA A 109 -4.00 12.56 22.57
C ALA A 109 -4.46 11.43 23.51
N ASP A 110 -5.58 10.77 23.21
CA ASP A 110 -6.13 9.63 23.93
C ASP A 110 -5.49 8.29 23.49
N TRP A 111 -4.60 8.30 22.51
CA TRP A 111 -3.83 7.12 22.13
C TRP A 111 -2.69 6.90 23.12
N SER A 112 -2.44 5.63 23.43
CA SER A 112 -1.41 5.23 24.39
C SER A 112 -0.19 4.67 23.66
N GLU A 113 1.00 4.95 24.18
CA GLU A 113 2.22 4.32 23.69
C GLU A 113 2.25 2.84 24.13
N GLN A 114 2.60 1.94 23.22
CA GLN A 114 2.67 0.51 23.48
C GLN A 114 4.11 0.01 23.35
N ALA A 115 4.63 -0.53 24.45
CA ALA A 115 5.92 -1.22 24.40
C ALA A 115 5.73 -2.65 23.90
N CYS A 116 6.44 -3.02 22.82
CA CYS A 116 6.61 -4.40 22.40
C CYS A 116 8.07 -4.80 22.60
N ARG A 117 8.33 -5.79 23.48
CA ARG A 117 9.70 -6.29 23.74
C ARG A 117 10.40 -6.74 22.45
N THR A 118 9.63 -7.33 21.53
CA THR A 118 10.06 -7.78 20.21
C THR A 118 9.58 -6.83 19.10
N GLY A 119 9.33 -5.55 19.39
CA GLY A 119 8.82 -4.60 18.41
C GLY A 119 9.76 -4.39 17.21
N PRO A 120 9.23 -3.89 16.08
CA PRO A 120 10.04 -3.59 14.91
C PRO A 120 11.02 -2.45 15.23
N ALA A 121 12.31 -2.67 14.98
CA ALA A 121 13.35 -1.69 15.28
C ALA A 121 13.14 -0.39 14.48
N GLY A 122 13.24 0.75 15.15
CA GLY A 122 13.07 2.07 14.51
C GLY A 122 11.63 2.53 14.35
N PHE A 123 10.67 1.85 14.99
CA PHE A 123 9.26 2.25 15.03
C PHE A 123 8.85 2.69 16.44
N SER A 124 8.06 3.75 16.52
CA SER A 124 7.19 3.99 17.66
C SER A 124 5.87 3.23 17.46
N ILE A 125 5.25 2.79 18.55
CA ILE A 125 3.97 2.09 18.52
C ILE A 125 2.98 2.84 19.41
N SER A 126 1.85 3.20 18.84
CA SER A 126 0.74 3.82 19.57
C SER A 126 -0.56 3.06 19.28
N VAL A 127 -1.41 2.94 20.30
CA VAL A 127 -2.64 2.16 20.22
C VAL A 127 -3.81 3.05 20.62
N SER A 128 -4.84 3.08 19.76
CA SER A 128 -6.09 3.77 20.04
C SER A 128 -6.82 3.14 21.22
N PRO A 129 -7.74 3.87 21.88
CA PRO A 129 -8.74 3.23 22.72
C PRO A 129 -9.48 2.12 21.96
N ALA A 130 -9.96 1.12 22.71
CA ALA A 130 -10.73 0.03 22.13
C ALA A 130 -12.07 0.54 21.60
N GLU A 131 -12.43 0.10 20.39
CA GLU A 131 -13.73 0.33 19.79
C GLU A 131 -14.79 -0.58 20.42
N ALA A 132 -16.06 -0.35 20.09
CA ALA A 132 -17.19 -1.10 20.65
C ALA A 132 -17.15 -2.61 20.36
N ASP A 133 -16.49 -3.01 19.27
CA ASP A 133 -16.26 -4.42 18.90
C ASP A 133 -15.01 -5.02 19.58
N GLY A 134 -14.36 -4.26 20.48
CA GLY A 134 -13.14 -4.65 21.18
C GLY A 134 -11.87 -4.55 20.34
N SER A 135 -11.94 -4.11 19.08
CA SER A 135 -10.77 -3.88 18.25
C SER A 135 -10.05 -2.59 18.61
N SER A 136 -8.79 -2.42 18.20
CA SER A 136 -8.03 -1.18 18.37
C SER A 136 -7.15 -0.92 17.16
N VAL A 137 -6.92 0.35 16.84
CA VAL A 137 -6.00 0.74 15.78
C VAL A 137 -4.61 0.88 16.36
N TRP A 138 -3.66 0.13 15.78
CA TRP A 138 -2.25 0.17 16.11
C TRP A 138 -1.54 1.00 15.04
N ALA A 139 -0.98 2.13 15.43
CA ALA A 139 -0.13 2.97 14.61
C ALA A 139 1.34 2.62 14.85
N LEU A 140 2.07 2.38 13.77
CA LEU A 140 3.51 2.09 13.74
C LEU A 140 4.18 3.24 13.00
N GLY A 141 4.77 4.17 13.75
CA GLY A 141 5.43 5.35 13.21
C GLY A 141 6.88 5.05 12.85
N ALA A 142 7.21 5.14 11.57
CA ALA A 142 8.59 5.27 11.11
C ALA A 142 8.86 6.75 10.80
N GLY A 143 10.12 7.20 10.87
CA GLY A 143 10.46 8.62 10.72
C GLY A 143 10.00 9.30 9.42
N SER A 144 9.54 8.55 8.41
CA SER A 144 9.04 9.08 7.13
C SER A 144 7.66 8.57 6.70
N TYR A 145 7.01 7.72 7.49
CA TYR A 145 5.68 7.19 7.18
C TYR A 145 4.99 6.58 8.40
N LEU A 146 3.68 6.41 8.30
CA LEU A 146 2.85 5.76 9.29
C LEU A 146 2.22 4.49 8.69
N LEU A 147 2.33 3.38 9.41
CA LEU A 147 1.52 2.19 9.16
C LEU A 147 0.43 2.10 10.21
N LEU A 148 -0.75 1.65 9.81
CA LEU A 148 -1.83 1.37 10.74
C LEU A 148 -2.39 -0.02 10.51
N ALA A 149 -2.77 -0.69 11.59
CA ALA A 149 -3.48 -1.96 11.55
C ALA A 149 -4.61 -1.95 12.57
N ARG A 150 -5.83 -2.30 12.16
CA ARG A 150 -6.95 -2.50 13.09
C ARG A 150 -6.89 -3.95 13.57
N LEU A 151 -6.52 -4.16 14.82
CA LEU A 151 -6.38 -5.49 15.41
C LEU A 151 -7.63 -5.84 16.23
N PRO A 152 -8.16 -7.06 16.11
CA PRO A 152 -9.25 -7.52 16.96
C PRO A 152 -8.80 -7.62 18.42
N GLY A 153 -9.74 -7.44 19.34
CA GLY A 153 -9.53 -7.76 20.75
C GLY A 153 -9.27 -9.25 20.97
N GLY A 154 -8.53 -9.60 22.02
CA GLY A 154 -8.27 -11.00 22.39
C GLY A 154 -7.23 -11.72 21.51
N LEU A 155 -6.52 -11.01 20.64
CA LEU A 155 -5.40 -11.58 19.90
C LEU A 155 -4.25 -11.94 20.84
N THR A 156 -3.73 -13.17 20.75
CA THR A 156 -2.72 -13.70 21.68
C THR A 156 -1.38 -12.96 21.64
N ASP A 157 -0.92 -12.57 20.45
CA ASP A 157 0.38 -11.88 20.26
C ASP A 157 0.28 -10.76 19.20
N PRO A 158 -0.35 -9.61 19.54
CA PRO A 158 -0.48 -8.49 18.61
C PRO A 158 0.88 -7.88 18.25
N CYS A 159 1.83 -7.87 19.19
CA CYS A 159 3.18 -7.33 19.01
C CYS A 159 3.94 -8.05 17.89
N ARG A 160 3.86 -9.38 17.84
CA ARG A 160 4.49 -10.17 16.77
C ARG A 160 3.88 -9.88 15.41
N LEU A 161 2.57 -9.74 15.33
CA LEU A 161 1.89 -9.43 14.07
C LEU A 161 2.36 -8.07 13.51
N VAL A 162 2.31 -7.02 14.33
CA VAL A 162 2.73 -5.68 13.88
C VAL A 162 4.23 -5.60 13.60
N LYS A 163 5.06 -6.36 14.32
CA LYS A 163 6.50 -6.50 14.02
C LYS A 163 6.72 -7.05 12.62
N VAL A 164 6.15 -8.23 12.32
CA VAL A 164 6.30 -8.88 11.02
C VAL A 164 5.75 -7.99 9.91
N PHE A 165 4.59 -7.36 10.13
CA PHE A 165 4.02 -6.41 9.18
C PHE A 165 4.96 -5.24 8.89
N ALA A 166 5.46 -4.55 9.91
CA ALA A 166 6.35 -3.41 9.75
C ALA A 166 7.69 -3.77 9.11
N GLU A 167 8.30 -4.91 9.51
CA GLU A 167 9.58 -5.36 8.97
C GLU A 167 9.46 -5.72 7.49
N ARG A 168 8.41 -6.46 7.11
CA ARG A 168 8.16 -6.82 5.71
C ARG A 168 7.79 -5.60 4.89
N PHE A 169 6.92 -4.74 5.39
CA PHE A 169 6.57 -3.50 4.70
C PHE A 169 7.79 -2.59 4.48
N SER A 170 8.66 -2.45 5.49
CA SER A 170 9.89 -1.64 5.39
C SER A 170 10.79 -2.10 4.25
N PHE A 171 10.82 -3.40 3.97
CA PHE A 171 11.54 -3.93 2.81
C PHE A 171 10.92 -3.40 1.50
N PHE A 172 9.61 -3.56 1.30
CA PHE A 172 8.94 -3.07 0.09
C PHE A 172 9.05 -1.54 -0.06
N HIS A 173 8.87 -0.80 1.03
CA HIS A 173 8.98 0.65 1.02
C HIS A 173 10.38 1.14 0.60
N ARG A 174 11.45 0.49 1.08
CA ARG A 174 12.83 0.83 0.75
C ARG A 174 13.16 0.67 -0.74
N TYR A 175 12.54 -0.30 -1.42
CA TYR A 175 12.82 -0.63 -2.82
C TYR A 175 11.78 -0.10 -3.81
N ALA A 176 10.76 0.63 -3.34
CA ALA A 176 9.79 1.25 -4.22
C ALA A 176 10.47 2.36 -5.04
N GLY A 177 10.38 2.25 -6.37
CA GLY A 177 10.99 3.22 -7.30
C GLY A 177 10.35 4.61 -7.18
N ARG A 178 9.07 4.65 -6.85
CA ARG A 178 8.34 5.87 -6.51
C ARG A 178 7.51 5.70 -5.23
N PRO A 179 7.16 6.81 -4.56
CA PRO A 179 6.31 6.79 -3.39
C PRO A 179 4.98 6.03 -3.54
N GLU A 180 4.38 6.15 -4.72
CA GLU A 180 3.11 5.55 -5.11
C GLU A 180 3.22 4.05 -5.46
N ASP A 181 4.43 3.53 -5.69
CA ASP A 181 4.65 2.13 -6.08
C ASP A 181 4.73 1.17 -4.86
N VAL A 182 4.58 1.71 -3.65
CA VAL A 182 4.66 0.91 -2.43
C VAL A 182 3.49 -0.07 -2.36
N SER A 183 3.79 -1.33 -2.09
CA SER A 183 2.81 -2.40 -1.98
C SER A 183 2.86 -3.03 -0.59
N PHE A 184 1.71 -3.52 -0.13
CA PHE A 184 1.66 -4.35 1.07
C PHE A 184 2.24 -5.75 0.79
N PRO A 185 2.95 -6.36 1.75
CA PRO A 185 3.44 -7.73 1.61
C PRO A 185 2.27 -8.70 1.42
N ALA A 186 2.36 -9.60 0.43
CA ALA A 186 1.29 -10.55 0.14
C ALA A 186 1.06 -11.57 1.26
N LEU A 187 2.12 -11.93 1.99
CA LEU A 187 2.11 -12.93 3.06
C LEU A 187 2.87 -12.40 4.27
N LEU A 188 2.29 -12.59 5.46
CA LEU A 188 2.93 -12.39 6.75
C LEU A 188 3.04 -13.74 7.45
N GLU A 189 4.26 -14.18 7.71
CA GLU A 189 4.55 -15.41 8.44
C GLU A 189 4.94 -15.04 9.87
N LEU A 190 4.08 -15.36 10.84
CA LEU A 190 4.33 -15.03 12.25
C LEU A 190 5.12 -16.15 12.97
N GLY A 191 5.34 -17.27 12.28
CA GLY A 191 5.89 -18.48 12.88
C GLY A 191 4.86 -19.23 13.73
N ARG A 192 5.10 -20.52 13.92
CA ARG A 192 4.29 -21.39 14.77
C ARG A 192 4.63 -21.19 16.25
#